data_AF-A0A410W5V9-F1
#
_entry.id   AF-A0A410W5V9-F1
#
_cell.length_a   1.000
_cell.length_b   1.000
_cell.length_c   1.000
_cell.angle_alpha   90.00
_cell.angle_beta   90.00
_cell.angle_gamma   90.00
#
_symmetry.space_group_name_H-M   'P 1'
#
loop_
_entity.id
_entity.type
_entity.pdbx_description
1 polymer ?
#
loop_
_entity_poly.entity_id
_entity_poly.type
_entity_poly.pdbx_seq_one_letter_code
_entity_poly.pdbx_strand_id
1 'polypeptide(L)'
;MAIKRSNIVRVSPKSAVLTALALSLVGFAAWIVCVCLLYFGLDAAGVWDKANSVIGGVGGKQGITFGLVITTSAMLGAVVAVLNILLAPVAAIIYNASVDIFGGLRVYVRETVD
;
A
#
# COMPACT_ATOMS: atom_id res chain seq x y z
N MET A 1 -33.82 -22.00 -3.52
CA MET A 1 -32.63 -21.15 -3.33
C MET A 1 -32.20 -21.23 -1.88
N ALA A 2 -31.12 -21.94 -1.57
CA ALA A 2 -30.65 -22.15 -0.19
C ALA A 2 -29.41 -21.30 0.09
N ILE A 3 -29.40 -20.58 1.21
CA ILE A 3 -28.23 -19.82 1.68
C ILE A 3 -27.56 -20.66 2.75
N LYS A 4 -26.37 -21.19 2.48
CA LYS A 4 -25.60 -21.96 3.45
C LYS A 4 -24.68 -21.02 4.22
N ARG A 5 -24.82 -21.01 5.55
CA ARG A 5 -23.89 -20.31 6.45
C ARG A 5 -22.62 -21.14 6.58
N SER A 6 -21.48 -20.54 6.26
CA SER A 6 -20.16 -21.15 6.45
C SER A 6 -19.26 -20.19 7.22
N ASN A 7 -18.42 -20.74 8.10
CA ASN A 7 -17.45 -19.97 8.87
C ASN A 7 -16.07 -20.14 8.22
N ILE A 8 -15.36 -19.04 7.99
CA ILE A 8 -13.97 -19.04 7.52
C ILE A 8 -13.07 -19.17 8.73
N VAL A 9 -12.64 -20.39 9.01
CA VAL A 9 -11.75 -20.73 10.13
C VAL A 9 -10.28 -20.65 9.71
N ARG A 10 -9.96 -20.83 8.42
CA ARG A 10 -8.56 -20.87 7.97
C ARG A 10 -8.33 -20.02 6.74
N VAL A 11 -7.37 -19.10 6.83
CA VAL A 11 -6.81 -18.36 5.71
C VAL A 11 -5.46 -18.97 5.35
N SER A 12 -5.27 -19.32 4.07
CA SER A 12 -3.99 -19.85 3.61
C SER A 12 -2.96 -18.73 3.50
N PRO A 13 -1.72 -18.90 4.02
CA PRO A 13 -0.68 -17.87 3.92
C PRO A 13 -0.35 -17.48 2.48
N LYS A 14 -0.42 -18.44 1.55
CA LYS A 14 -0.19 -18.20 0.12
C LYS A 14 -1.24 -17.25 -0.47
N SER A 15 -2.52 -17.46 -0.15
CA SER A 15 -3.59 -16.55 -0.59
C SER A 15 -3.38 -15.15 -0.01
N ALA A 16 -3.02 -15.04 1.27
CA ALA A 16 -2.75 -13.75 1.91
C ALA A 16 -1.61 -12.98 1.22
N VAL A 17 -0.51 -13.66 0.88
CA VAL A 17 0.62 -13.06 0.15
C VAL A 17 0.19 -12.59 -1.24
N LEU A 18 -0.57 -13.38 -2.00
CA LEU A 18 -1.03 -12.99 -3.34
C LEU A 18 -1.97 -11.79 -3.30
N THR A 19 -2.92 -11.76 -2.36
CA THR A 19 -3.80 -10.61 -2.16
C THR A 19 -3.02 -9.38 -1.74
N ALA A 20 -2.09 -9.51 -0.80
CA ALA A 20 -1.26 -8.39 -0.37
C ALA A 20 -0.32 -7.89 -1.46
N LEU A 21 0.20 -8.77 -2.31
CA LEU A 21 0.99 -8.40 -3.49
C LEU A 21 0.16 -7.56 -4.46
N ALA A 22 -1.05 -8.02 -4.79
CA ALA A 22 -1.95 -7.26 -5.67
C ALA A 22 -2.30 -5.88 -5.08
N LEU A 23 -2.69 -5.85 -3.80
CA LEU A 23 -3.06 -4.62 -3.11
C LEU A 23 -1.86 -3.66 -2.98
N SER A 24 -0.68 -4.20 -2.72
CA SER A 24 0.57 -3.45 -2.58
C SER A 24 1.02 -2.83 -3.91
N LEU A 25 0.90 -3.56 -5.02
CA LEU A 25 1.17 -3.01 -6.36
C LEU A 25 0.22 -1.88 -6.73
N VAL A 26 -1.09 -2.05 -6.48
CA VAL A 26 -2.09 -1.01 -6.73
C VAL A 26 -1.85 0.20 -5.83
N GLY A 27 -1.56 -0.02 -4.55
CA GLY A 27 -1.22 1.03 -3.59
C GLY A 27 0.05 1.79 -3.98
N PHE A 28 1.08 1.10 -4.47
CA PHE A 28 2.31 1.71 -4.98
C PHE A 28 2.05 2.57 -6.21
N ALA A 29 1.24 2.09 -7.17
CA ALA A 29 0.85 2.89 -8.32
C ALA A 29 0.07 4.15 -7.91
N ALA A 30 -0.91 4.01 -7.02
CA ALA A 30 -1.67 5.13 -6.48
C ALA A 30 -0.78 6.13 -5.71
N TRP A 31 0.22 5.63 -4.97
CA TRP A 31 1.21 6.45 -4.28
C TRP A 31 2.00 7.32 -5.25
N ILE A 32 2.55 6.74 -6.32
CA ILE A 32 3.31 7.51 -7.32
C ILE A 32 2.44 8.57 -7.99
N VAL A 33 1.19 8.23 -8.34
CA VAL A 33 0.24 9.20 -8.90
C VAL A 33 0.02 10.35 -7.92
N CYS A 34 -0.18 10.04 -6.62
CA CYS A 34 -0.35 11.05 -5.59
C CYS A 34 0.87 11.96 -5.46
N VAL A 35 2.09 11.40 -5.46
CA VAL A 35 3.33 12.20 -5.39
C VAL A 35 3.49 13.09 -6.62
N CYS A 36 3.17 12.59 -7.82
CA CYS A 36 3.18 13.41 -9.03
C CYS A 36 2.21 14.60 -8.91
N LEU A 37 0.98 14.35 -8.46
CA LEU A 37 -0.02 15.40 -8.25
C LEU A 37 0.45 16.44 -7.23
N LEU A 38 1.03 16.01 -6.11
CA LEU A 38 1.59 16.90 -5.11
C LEU A 38 2.76 17.71 -5.66
N TYR A 39 3.65 17.08 -6.44
CA TYR A 39 4.78 17.78 -7.04
C TYR A 39 4.32 18.91 -7.96
N PHE A 40 3.40 18.63 -8.89
CA PHE A 40 2.87 19.64 -9.79
C PHE A 40 2.04 20.71 -9.06
N GLY A 41 1.29 20.32 -8.03
CA GLY A 41 0.54 21.28 -7.20
C GLY A 41 1.47 22.26 -6.46
N LEU A 42 2.58 21.77 -5.93
CA LEU A 42 3.60 22.59 -5.26
C LEU A 42 4.42 23.44 -6.25
N ASP A 43 4.62 22.94 -7.47
CA ASP A 43 5.27 23.64 -8.57
C ASP A 43 4.44 24.86 -9.01
N ALA A 44 3.12 24.68 -9.20
CA ALA A 44 2.21 25.78 -9.51
C ALA A 44 2.16 26.86 -8.41
N ALA A 45 2.43 26.49 -7.15
CA ALA A 45 2.53 27.43 -6.03
C ALA A 45 3.92 28.07 -5.86
N GLY A 46 4.91 27.70 -6.69
CA GLY A 46 6.29 28.21 -6.61
C GLY A 46 7.03 27.78 -5.34
N VAL A 47 6.61 26.69 -4.68
CA VAL A 47 7.22 26.21 -3.44
C VAL A 47 8.63 25.68 -3.70
N TRP A 48 8.83 24.99 -4.83
CA TRP A 48 10.12 24.43 -5.21
C TRP A 48 11.17 25.51 -5.48
N ASP A 49 10.78 26.62 -6.12
CA ASP A 49 11.68 27.77 -6.36
C ASP A 49 12.18 28.37 -5.04
N LYS A 50 11.27 28.57 -4.09
CA LYS A 50 11.60 29.08 -2.75
C LYS A 50 12.55 28.12 -2.04
N ALA A 51 12.26 26.82 -2.04
CA ALA A 51 13.12 25.82 -1.41
C ALA A 51 14.52 25.76 -2.04
N ASN A 52 14.62 25.79 -3.37
CA ASN A 52 15.88 25.76 -4.10
C ASN A 52 16.72 27.03 -3.87
N SER A 53 16.08 28.20 -3.75
CA SER A 53 16.76 29.46 -3.46
C SER A 53 17.44 29.45 -2.07
N VAL A 54 16.79 28.85 -1.06
CA VAL A 54 17.36 28.70 0.28
C VAL A 54 18.55 27.75 0.24
N ILE A 55 18.42 26.59 -0.42
CA ILE A 55 19.50 25.59 -0.50
C ILE A 55 20.72 26.15 -1.26
N GLY A 56 20.48 26.86 -2.37
CA GLY A 56 21.54 27.52 -3.14
C GLY A 56 22.25 28.63 -2.35
N GLY A 57 21.53 29.34 -1.49
CA GLY A 57 22.08 30.41 -0.63
C GLY A 57 23.08 29.93 0.42
N VAL A 58 23.03 28.65 0.82
CA VAL A 58 23.98 28.05 1.80
C VAL A 58 25.14 27.30 1.10
N GLY A 59 25.30 27.47 -0.22
CA GLY A 59 26.35 26.80 -1.00
C GLY A 59 26.04 25.36 -1.40
N GLY A 60 24.78 24.92 -1.24
CA GLY A 60 24.32 23.62 -1.73
C GLY A 60 24.22 23.61 -3.26
N LYS A 61 24.97 22.71 -3.92
CA LYS A 61 24.91 22.50 -5.38
C LYS A 61 23.75 21.59 -5.82
N GLN A 62 23.06 20.95 -4.87
CA GLN A 62 21.99 19.99 -5.16
C GLN A 62 20.63 20.63 -4.93
N GLY A 63 19.93 20.97 -6.01
CA GLY A 63 18.54 21.43 -5.97
C GLY A 63 17.56 20.28 -5.81
N ILE A 64 16.39 20.58 -5.26
CA ILE A 64 15.21 19.72 -5.29
C ILE A 64 14.68 19.75 -6.73
N THR A 65 14.93 18.66 -7.45
CA THR A 65 14.47 18.44 -8.82
C THR A 65 13.40 17.36 -8.83
N PHE A 66 12.50 17.41 -9.82
CA PHE A 66 11.51 16.36 -10.08
C PHE A 66 12.08 14.94 -9.99
N GLY A 67 13.21 14.69 -10.66
CA GLY A 67 13.86 13.37 -10.66
C GLY A 67 14.27 12.92 -9.24
N LEU A 68 14.73 13.83 -8.39
CA LEU A 68 15.09 13.53 -7.01
C LEU A 68 13.85 13.19 -6.18
N VAL A 69 12.78 13.98 -6.28
CA VAL A 69 11.54 13.77 -5.51
C VAL A 69 10.87 12.46 -5.92
N ILE A 70 10.74 12.19 -7.21
CA ILE A 70 10.11 10.96 -7.70
C ILE A 70 10.92 9.73 -7.31
N THR A 71 12.24 9.73 -7.51
CA THR A 71 13.07 8.57 -7.16
C THR A 71 13.09 8.28 -5.66
N THR A 72 13.25 9.31 -4.83
CA THR A 72 13.22 9.16 -3.36
C THR A 72 11.85 8.68 -2.87
N SER A 73 10.77 9.24 -3.43
CA SER A 73 9.40 8.80 -3.10
C SER A 73 9.09 7.38 -3.57
N ALA A 74 9.65 6.96 -4.71
CA ALA A 74 9.51 5.62 -5.24
C ALA A 74 10.24 4.61 -4.37
N MET A 75 11.44 4.93 -3.88
CA MET A 75 12.13 4.09 -2.88
C MET A 75 11.30 3.93 -1.61
N LEU A 76 10.78 5.04 -1.07
CA LEU A 76 9.96 4.98 0.14
C LEU A 76 8.68 4.14 -0.08
N GLY A 77 7.97 4.38 -1.18
CA GLY A 77 6.78 3.63 -1.56
C GLY A 77 7.08 2.14 -1.75
N ALA A 78 8.22 1.80 -2.36
CA ALA A 78 8.64 0.42 -2.56
C ALA A 78 8.94 -0.29 -1.24
N VAL A 79 9.58 0.39 -0.27
CA VAL A 79 9.81 -0.19 1.06
C VAL A 79 8.48 -0.50 1.74
N VAL A 80 7.54 0.44 1.75
CA VAL A 80 6.20 0.23 2.34
C VAL A 80 5.46 -0.90 1.61
N ALA A 81 5.56 -0.95 0.29
CA ALA A 81 4.96 -2.01 -0.51
C ALA A 81 5.48 -3.41 -0.13
N VAL A 82 6.80 -3.54 0.01
CA VAL A 82 7.44 -4.79 0.44
C VAL A 82 7.04 -5.16 1.86
N LEU A 83 7.03 -4.21 2.80
CA LEU A 83 6.62 -4.46 4.18
C LEU A 83 5.18 -5.02 4.26
N ASN A 84 4.24 -4.47 3.48
CA ASN A 84 2.87 -4.98 3.44
C ASN A 84 2.79 -6.44 2.95
N ILE A 85 3.60 -6.81 1.96
CA ILE A 85 3.66 -8.18 1.45
C ILE A 85 4.23 -9.13 2.51
N LEU A 86 5.27 -8.70 3.24
CA LEU A 86 5.90 -9.49 4.30
C LEU A 86 5.01 -9.64 5.54
N LEU A 87 4.19 -8.64 5.85
CA LEU A 87 3.24 -8.68 6.98
C LEU A 87 2.02 -9.56 6.70
N ALA A 88 1.62 -9.73 5.43
CA ALA A 88 0.46 -10.53 5.05
C ALA A 88 0.44 -11.98 5.56
N PRO A 89 1.52 -12.78 5.46
CA PRO A 89 1.53 -14.14 6.01
C PRO A 89 1.46 -14.14 7.54
N VAL A 90 2.08 -13.15 8.21
CA VAL A 90 2.00 -12.99 9.66
C VAL A 90 0.57 -12.69 10.09
N ALA A 91 -0.12 -11.78 9.38
CA ALA A 91 -1.53 -11.50 9.61
C ALA A 91 -2.42 -12.73 9.43
N ALA A 92 -2.14 -13.58 8.42
CA ALA A 92 -2.86 -14.84 8.23
C ALA A 92 -2.65 -15.82 9.39
N ILE A 93 -1.43 -15.92 9.92
CA ILE A 93 -1.12 -16.77 11.08
C ILE A 93 -1.85 -16.26 12.33
N ILE A 94 -1.80 -14.95 12.60
CA ILE A 94 -2.48 -14.32 13.74
C ILE A 94 -4.00 -14.53 13.64
N TYR A 95 -4.58 -14.36 12.45
CA TYR A 95 -6.00 -14.63 12.22
C TYR A 95 -6.34 -16.08 12.55
N ASN A 96 -5.59 -17.03 11.99
CA ASN A 96 -5.82 -18.46 12.23
C ASN A 96 -5.71 -18.83 13.72
N ALA A 97 -4.81 -18.21 14.48
CA ALA A 97 -4.68 -18.45 15.92
C ALA A 97 -5.81 -17.80 16.74
N SER A 98 -6.27 -16.62 16.33
CA SER A 98 -7.32 -15.87 17.05
C SER A 98 -8.72 -16.43 16.77
N VAL A 99 -8.91 -17.06 15.60
CA VAL A 99 -10.18 -17.62 15.16
C VAL A 99 -10.74 -18.64 16.15
N ASP A 100 -9.85 -19.40 16.80
CA ASP A 100 -10.19 -20.46 17.75
C ASP A 100 -10.79 -19.88 19.02
N ILE A 101 -10.47 -18.61 19.34
CA ILE A 101 -10.95 -17.88 20.52
C ILE A 101 -12.24 -17.13 20.19
N PHE A 102 -12.32 -16.48 19.02
CA PHE A 102 -13.40 -15.54 18.69
C PHE A 102 -14.49 -16.11 17.74
N GLY A 103 -14.33 -17.32 17.20
CA GLY A 103 -15.37 -18.00 16.41
C GLY A 103 -15.39 -17.69 14.90
N GLY A 104 -14.39 -16.98 14.37
CA GLY A 104 -14.14 -16.77 12.94
C GLY A 104 -15.15 -15.93 12.15
N LEU A 105 -14.77 -15.58 10.92
CA LEU A 105 -15.59 -14.78 10.01
C LEU A 105 -16.73 -15.61 9.43
N ARG A 106 -17.99 -15.21 9.67
CA ARG A 106 -19.17 -15.85 9.08
C ARG A 106 -19.46 -15.26 7.70
N VAL A 107 -19.55 -16.12 6.70
CA VAL A 107 -19.90 -15.73 5.33
C VAL A 107 -21.18 -16.44 4.87
N TYR A 108 -21.92 -15.77 4.00
CA TYR A 108 -23.10 -16.33 3.34
C TYR A 108 -22.70 -16.78 1.94
N VAL A 109 -22.66 -18.09 1.71
CA VAL A 109 -22.41 -18.63 0.39
C VAL A 109 -23.74 -18.74 -0.33
N ARG A 110 -23.81 -18.12 -1.51
CA ARG A 110 -24.94 -18.25 -2.43
C ARG A 110 -24.51 -19.23 -3.52
N GLU A 111 -25.08 -20.42 -3.52
CA GLU A 111 -24.90 -21.36 -4.61
C GLU A 111 -25.84 -20.93 -5.75
N THR A 112 -25.26 -20.39 -6.82
CA THR A 112 -25.94 -20.27 -8.12
C THR A 112 -25.95 -21.67 -8.72
N VAL A 113 -27.12 -22.31 -8.70
CA VAL A 113 -27.37 -23.53 -9.50
C VAL A 113 -27.58 -23.03 -10.92
N ASP A 114 -26.66 -23.37 -11.83
CA ASP A 114 -26.89 -23.24 -13.27
C ASP A 114 -28.08 -24.12 -13.71
#